data_AF-A0AA86MYC6-F1
#
_entry.id   AF-A0AA86MYC6-F1
#
_cell.length_a   1.000
_cell.length_b   1.000
_cell.length_c   1.000
_cell.angle_alpha   90.00
_cell.angle_beta   90.00
_cell.angle_gamma   90.00
#
_symmetry.space_group_name_H-M   'P 1'
#
loop_
_entity.id
_entity.type
_entity.pdbx_description
1 polymer ?
#
loop_
_entity_poly.entity_id
_entity_poly.type
_entity_poly.pdbx_seq_one_letter_code
_entity_poly.pdbx_strand_id
1 'polypeptide(L)'
;MSQAFIIMQIGNADLDRVCEQAIVPALTACGLAPKRVDKHNRGELLKSEIISFIENSDIIVADLTNERPNCYLEVGYAMGVDKFRNLILTAREDHNHDSNNHVRGGPKIHFDLSGYDILFWHQDNLNEFRSELEKRIRRRQAILAPTSVSPLRVWDNDWIEVHRAKAISGLQAVQKTANPGFLEITFTLSGDKPTLVQTVLLEAAKDAQIKTFGWPIGVVLDTRDEYRPRPTSDGIVAEIAVKDRKSYDYWSLRRNGDFYLLQSLFEDMQGTGQIYFNTRIVRMTEALLYCARLYSRLGIQSTTVVNIHVIHGGLTERVLSSAGGLRDLHWNYSTMEKEVPSEIAAPLSRIESDLVPLVKTLVHPLFMVFDFFDPSDGLYSNIVNNFVDGKVT
;
A
#
# COMPACT_ATOMS: atom_id res chain seq x y z
N MET A 1 -14.95 16.62 -5.62
CA MET A 1 -15.49 16.27 -6.95
C MET A 1 -14.31 15.80 -7.79
N SER A 2 -14.42 14.64 -8.43
CA SER A 2 -13.35 14.05 -9.26
C SER A 2 -13.02 14.98 -10.43
N GLN A 3 -11.74 15.12 -10.79
CA GLN A 3 -11.28 16.10 -11.78
C GLN A 3 -11.11 15.45 -13.16
N ALA A 4 -11.46 16.17 -14.22
CA ALA A 4 -11.09 15.81 -15.58
C ALA A 4 -10.29 16.92 -16.26
N PHE A 5 -9.31 16.56 -17.08
CA PHE A 5 -8.51 17.51 -17.85
C PHE A 5 -8.81 17.42 -19.34
N ILE A 6 -8.91 18.58 -19.99
CA ILE A 6 -9.17 18.73 -21.41
C ILE A 6 -7.90 19.25 -22.07
N ILE A 7 -7.29 18.42 -22.90
CA ILE A 7 -6.18 18.75 -23.79
C ILE A 7 -6.78 19.07 -25.16
N MET A 8 -6.65 20.30 -25.64
CA MET A 8 -7.18 20.69 -26.95
C MET A 8 -6.49 21.96 -27.46
N GLN A 9 -6.53 22.19 -28.77
CA GLN A 9 -6.08 23.46 -29.32
C GLN A 9 -7.00 24.61 -28.85
N ILE A 10 -6.40 25.61 -28.21
CA ILE A 10 -7.08 26.81 -27.70
C ILE A 10 -7.19 27.86 -28.82
N GLY A 11 -8.31 28.60 -28.83
CA GLY A 11 -8.53 29.74 -29.73
C GLY A 11 -9.00 29.34 -31.14
N ASN A 12 -9.47 28.11 -31.32
CA ASN A 12 -10.16 27.66 -32.53
C ASN A 12 -11.67 27.58 -32.24
N ALA A 13 -12.48 28.32 -33.00
CA ALA A 13 -13.91 28.47 -32.74
C ALA A 13 -14.69 27.15 -32.82
N ASP A 14 -14.33 26.25 -33.74
CA ASP A 14 -14.99 24.95 -33.88
C ASP A 14 -14.69 24.07 -32.66
N LEU A 15 -13.42 24.05 -32.22
CA LEU A 15 -13.00 23.29 -31.05
C LEU A 15 -13.58 23.87 -29.77
N ASP A 16 -13.62 25.18 -29.61
CA ASP A 16 -14.29 25.82 -28.48
C ASP A 16 -15.78 25.45 -28.43
N ARG A 17 -16.46 25.46 -29.59
CA ARG A 17 -17.85 25.01 -29.70
C ARG A 17 -18.04 23.55 -29.30
N VAL A 18 -17.21 22.63 -29.79
CA VAL A 18 -17.26 21.20 -29.43
C VAL A 18 -16.99 21.01 -27.93
N CYS A 19 -16.04 21.76 -27.38
CA CYS A 19 -15.71 21.71 -25.96
C CYS A 19 -16.91 22.13 -25.11
N GLU A 20 -17.54 23.25 -25.44
CA GLU A 20 -18.68 23.81 -24.69
C GLU A 20 -19.97 23.00 -24.86
N GLN A 21 -20.25 22.51 -26.08
CA GLN A 21 -21.51 21.85 -26.39
C GLN A 21 -21.49 20.33 -26.15
N ALA A 22 -20.32 19.69 -26.14
CA ALA A 22 -20.21 18.24 -26.00
C ALA A 22 -19.25 17.78 -24.90
N ILE A 23 -17.98 18.19 -24.91
CA ILE A 23 -16.95 17.63 -23.98
C ILE A 23 -17.25 18.01 -22.53
N VAL A 24 -17.47 19.29 -22.25
CA VAL A 24 -17.79 19.79 -20.90
C VAL A 24 -19.10 19.20 -20.38
N PRO A 25 -20.21 19.18 -21.16
CA PRO A 25 -21.44 18.50 -20.75
C PRO A 25 -21.27 17.00 -20.50
N ALA A 26 -20.50 16.28 -21.31
CA ALA A 26 -20.24 14.85 -21.12
C ALA A 26 -19.51 14.57 -19.80
N LEU A 27 -18.43 15.32 -19.53
CA LEU A 27 -17.66 15.22 -18.29
C LEU A 27 -18.53 15.55 -17.07
N THR A 28 -19.31 16.63 -17.15
CA THR A 28 -20.21 17.07 -16.07
C THR A 28 -21.31 16.04 -15.80
N ALA A 29 -21.91 15.44 -16.85
CA ALA A 29 -22.91 14.37 -16.73
C ALA A 29 -22.35 13.08 -16.11
N CYS A 30 -21.03 12.91 -16.13
CA CYS A 30 -20.30 11.82 -15.49
C CYS A 30 -19.75 12.19 -14.09
N GLY A 31 -20.16 13.34 -13.53
CA GLY A 31 -19.78 13.77 -12.18
C GLY A 31 -18.35 14.31 -12.06
N LEU A 32 -17.72 14.65 -13.18
CA LEU A 32 -16.35 15.17 -13.23
C LEU A 32 -16.36 16.70 -13.29
N ALA A 33 -15.38 17.32 -12.65
CA ALA A 33 -15.11 18.75 -12.75
C ALA A 33 -14.14 19.00 -13.93
N PRO A 34 -14.60 19.53 -15.08
CA PRO A 34 -13.76 19.74 -16.25
C PRO A 34 -12.77 20.88 -16.02
N LYS A 35 -11.51 20.66 -16.38
CA LYS A 35 -10.42 21.63 -16.35
C LYS A 35 -9.84 21.81 -17.75
N ARG A 36 -9.63 23.06 -18.11
CA ARG A 36 -8.95 23.49 -19.34
C ARG A 36 -8.03 24.63 -18.98
N VAL A 37 -6.78 24.55 -19.43
CA VAL A 37 -5.69 25.40 -18.89
C VAL A 37 -5.94 26.89 -19.10
N ASP A 38 -6.49 27.32 -20.24
CA ASP A 38 -6.82 28.73 -20.52
C ASP A 38 -7.96 29.29 -19.64
N LYS A 39 -8.82 28.42 -19.09
CA LYS A 39 -9.96 28.82 -18.26
C LYS A 39 -9.70 28.71 -16.76
N HIS A 40 -8.68 27.95 -16.35
CA HIS A 40 -8.45 27.55 -14.96
C HIS A 40 -7.04 27.78 -14.46
N ASN A 41 -6.24 28.55 -15.19
CA ASN A 41 -4.91 28.97 -14.77
C ASN A 41 -4.99 29.83 -13.49
N ARG A 42 -4.15 29.50 -12.50
CA ARG A 42 -4.08 30.14 -11.18
C ARG A 42 -3.00 31.23 -11.10
N GLY A 43 -2.30 31.51 -12.20
CA GLY A 43 -1.24 32.51 -12.32
C GLY A 43 0.18 31.94 -12.18
N GLU A 44 0.34 30.61 -12.15
CA GLU A 44 1.65 29.96 -12.13
C GLU A 44 2.26 29.82 -13.54
N LEU A 45 3.44 29.20 -13.63
CA LEU A 45 4.00 28.80 -14.92
C LEU A 45 3.04 27.83 -15.59
N LEU A 46 2.51 28.19 -16.76
CA LEU A 46 1.53 27.39 -17.50
C LEU A 46 1.89 25.90 -17.61
N LYS A 47 3.20 25.58 -17.72
CA LYS A 47 3.69 24.21 -17.78
C LYS A 47 3.48 23.42 -16.48
N SER A 48 3.70 24.02 -15.31
CA SER A 48 3.52 23.33 -14.01
C SER A 48 2.05 23.01 -13.76
N GLU A 49 1.15 23.89 -14.19
CA GLU A 49 -0.29 23.66 -14.07
C GLU A 49 -0.79 22.56 -15.00
N ILE A 50 -0.31 22.52 -16.25
CA ILE A 50 -0.65 21.44 -17.19
C ILE A 50 -0.20 20.08 -16.63
N ILE A 51 1.03 20.00 -16.12
CA ILE A 51 1.55 18.79 -15.46
C ILE A 51 0.64 18.40 -14.29
N SER A 52 0.32 19.36 -13.41
CA SER A 52 -0.56 19.13 -12.27
C SER A 52 -1.96 18.68 -12.70
N PHE A 53 -2.54 19.25 -13.76
CA PHE A 53 -3.82 18.81 -14.28
C PHE A 53 -3.77 17.39 -14.85
N ILE A 54 -2.69 17.00 -15.53
CA ILE A 54 -2.53 15.64 -16.06
C ILE A 54 -2.42 14.63 -14.91
N GLU A 55 -1.55 14.90 -13.93
CA GLU A 55 -1.29 13.96 -12.83
C GLU A 55 -2.50 13.80 -11.89
N ASN A 56 -3.24 14.88 -11.65
CA ASN A 56 -4.35 14.88 -10.69
C ASN A 56 -5.73 14.60 -11.30
N SER A 57 -5.83 14.43 -12.63
CA SER A 57 -7.12 14.11 -13.26
C SER A 57 -7.38 12.61 -13.33
N ASP A 58 -8.64 12.25 -13.08
CA ASP A 58 -9.13 10.89 -13.15
C ASP A 58 -9.51 10.51 -14.60
N ILE A 59 -9.90 11.49 -15.40
CA ILE A 59 -10.15 11.34 -16.84
C ILE A 59 -9.44 12.47 -17.58
N ILE A 60 -8.82 12.12 -18.71
CA ILE A 60 -8.18 13.07 -19.62
C ILE A 60 -8.82 12.91 -20.98
N VAL A 61 -9.40 13.97 -21.52
CA VAL A 61 -9.93 14.01 -22.89
C VAL A 61 -8.97 14.85 -23.73
N ALA A 62 -8.36 14.25 -24.74
CA ALA A 62 -7.39 14.91 -25.60
C ALA A 62 -7.85 14.95 -27.06
N ASP A 63 -8.11 16.16 -27.55
CA ASP A 63 -8.48 16.39 -28.95
C ASP A 63 -7.25 16.64 -29.82
N LEU A 64 -7.10 15.81 -30.86
CA LEU A 64 -5.95 15.77 -31.75
C LEU A 64 -6.15 16.55 -33.06
N THR A 65 -7.30 17.23 -33.22
CA THR A 65 -7.63 18.00 -34.43
C THR A 65 -6.53 19.04 -34.72
N ASN A 66 -6.20 19.19 -36.00
CA ASN A 66 -5.16 20.08 -36.55
C ASN A 66 -3.72 19.75 -36.14
N GLU A 67 -3.45 18.54 -35.63
CA GLU A 67 -2.08 18.07 -35.29
C GLU A 67 -1.31 19.04 -34.36
N ARG A 68 -1.99 19.65 -33.39
CA ARG A 68 -1.40 20.69 -32.54
C ARG A 68 -0.24 20.12 -31.70
N PRO A 69 1.03 20.57 -31.86
CA PRO A 69 2.18 19.93 -31.21
C PRO A 69 2.10 19.85 -29.68
N ASN A 70 1.56 20.88 -29.02
CA ASN A 70 1.40 20.87 -27.57
C ASN A 70 0.45 19.77 -27.08
N CYS A 71 -0.63 19.49 -27.82
CA CYS A 71 -1.57 18.44 -27.45
C CYS A 71 -0.90 17.05 -27.54
N TYR A 72 -0.07 16.83 -28.55
CA TYR A 72 0.71 15.59 -28.69
C TYR A 72 1.76 15.44 -27.59
N LEU A 73 2.43 16.54 -27.20
CA LEU A 73 3.37 16.54 -26.08
C LEU A 73 2.66 16.18 -24.76
N GLU A 74 1.49 16.77 -24.50
CA GLU A 74 0.69 16.52 -23.29
C GLU A 74 0.14 15.08 -23.26
N VAL A 75 -0.29 14.54 -24.40
CA VAL A 75 -0.67 13.13 -24.55
C VAL A 75 0.53 12.23 -24.27
N GLY A 76 1.70 12.53 -24.84
CA GLY A 76 2.93 11.79 -24.59
C GLY A 76 3.34 11.81 -23.12
N TYR A 77 3.20 12.96 -22.45
CA TYR A 77 3.45 13.06 -21.01
C TYR A 77 2.46 12.22 -20.20
N ALA A 78 1.15 12.31 -20.50
CA ALA A 78 0.13 11.51 -19.84
C ALA A 78 0.39 10.00 -19.96
N MET A 79 0.84 9.54 -21.14
CA MET A 79 1.27 8.16 -21.33
C MET A 79 2.52 7.82 -20.49
N GLY A 80 3.51 8.74 -20.43
CA GLY A 80 4.76 8.56 -19.70
C GLY A 80 4.60 8.47 -18.17
N VAL A 81 3.55 9.06 -17.59
CA VAL A 81 3.25 9.02 -16.15
C VAL A 81 2.18 7.99 -15.77
N ASP A 82 2.01 6.94 -16.58
CA ASP A 82 1.06 5.83 -16.38
C ASP A 82 -0.43 6.25 -16.32
N LYS A 83 -0.78 7.38 -16.93
CA LYS A 83 -2.17 7.85 -17.07
C LYS A 83 -2.82 7.44 -18.40
N PHE A 84 -2.21 6.50 -19.14
CA PHE A 84 -2.77 6.00 -20.40
C PHE A 84 -4.20 5.43 -20.23
N ARG A 85 -4.48 4.78 -19.10
CA ARG A 85 -5.82 4.25 -18.80
C ARG A 85 -6.87 5.33 -18.57
N ASN A 86 -6.46 6.56 -18.25
CA ASN A 86 -7.30 7.73 -18.01
C ASN A 86 -7.60 8.51 -19.30
N LEU A 87 -6.87 8.24 -20.37
CA LEU A 87 -6.88 8.99 -21.62
C LEU A 87 -7.99 8.53 -22.57
N ILE A 88 -8.73 9.50 -23.12
CA ILE A 88 -9.67 9.35 -24.23
C ILE A 88 -9.22 10.31 -25.34
N LEU A 89 -8.87 9.76 -26.49
CA LEU A 89 -8.49 10.55 -27.66
C LEU A 89 -9.74 10.92 -28.47
N THR A 90 -9.81 12.15 -28.94
CA THR A 90 -10.85 12.64 -29.85
C THR A 90 -10.24 13.37 -31.04
N ALA A 91 -10.97 13.46 -32.14
CA ALA A 91 -10.57 14.26 -33.30
C ALA A 91 -11.76 14.57 -34.21
N ARG A 92 -11.65 15.59 -35.04
CA ARG A 92 -12.63 15.82 -36.12
C ARG A 92 -12.57 14.68 -37.13
N GLU A 93 -13.74 14.25 -37.61
CA GLU A 93 -13.87 13.06 -38.45
C GLU A 93 -13.10 13.11 -39.78
N ASP A 94 -12.88 14.30 -40.35
CA ASP A 94 -12.09 14.51 -41.58
C ASP A 94 -10.59 14.16 -41.42
N HIS A 95 -10.13 14.01 -40.17
CA HIS A 95 -8.78 13.53 -39.85
C HIS A 95 -8.66 12.00 -39.84
N ASN A 96 -9.78 11.28 -39.92
CA ASN A 96 -9.80 9.84 -40.11
C ASN A 96 -9.68 9.50 -41.59
N HIS A 97 -8.67 8.71 -41.98
CA HIS A 97 -8.49 8.27 -43.37
C HIS A 97 -9.68 7.46 -43.92
N ASP A 98 -10.46 6.82 -43.05
CA ASP A 98 -11.63 6.03 -43.42
C ASP A 98 -12.92 6.88 -43.52
N SER A 99 -12.85 8.19 -43.25
CA SER A 99 -14.02 9.06 -43.39
C SER A 99 -14.34 9.36 -44.86
N ASN A 100 -15.64 9.41 -45.17
CA ASN A 100 -16.15 9.90 -46.45
C ASN A 100 -15.80 11.38 -46.72
N ASN A 101 -15.55 12.17 -45.67
CA ASN A 101 -15.17 13.57 -45.77
C ASN A 101 -13.65 13.78 -45.77
N HIS A 102 -12.87 12.70 -45.68
CA HIS A 102 -11.42 12.79 -45.73
C HIS A 102 -10.93 13.20 -47.12
N VAL A 103 -10.16 14.28 -47.17
CA VAL A 103 -9.52 14.76 -48.39
C VAL A 103 -8.08 14.26 -48.42
N ARG A 104 -7.68 13.59 -49.51
CA ARG A 104 -6.30 13.12 -49.68
C ARG A 104 -5.33 14.31 -49.64
N GLY A 105 -4.38 14.27 -48.69
CA GLY A 105 -3.45 15.37 -48.43
C GLY A 105 -4.01 16.48 -47.54
N GLY A 106 -5.24 16.32 -47.05
CA GLY A 106 -5.87 17.15 -46.04
C GLY A 106 -5.43 16.78 -44.62
N PRO A 107 -6.19 17.25 -43.61
CA PRO A 107 -5.89 17.00 -42.21
C PRO A 107 -5.86 15.51 -41.87
N LYS A 108 -5.01 15.13 -40.92
CA LYS A 108 -4.84 13.73 -40.48
C LYS A 108 -4.39 13.69 -39.02
N ILE A 109 -4.36 12.49 -38.45
CA ILE A 109 -3.71 12.24 -37.15
C ILE A 109 -2.26 11.83 -37.40
N HIS A 110 -1.33 12.34 -36.58
CA HIS A 110 0.07 11.92 -36.66
C HIS A 110 0.21 10.42 -36.42
N PHE A 111 1.15 9.77 -37.11
CA PHE A 111 1.28 8.31 -37.12
C PHE A 111 1.52 7.70 -35.74
N ASP A 112 2.12 8.47 -34.81
CA ASP A 112 2.36 8.03 -33.43
C ASP A 112 1.06 7.71 -32.67
N LEU A 113 -0.04 8.42 -32.99
CA LEU A 113 -1.32 8.26 -32.30
C LEU A 113 -2.42 7.66 -33.18
N SER A 114 -2.22 7.55 -34.50
CA SER A 114 -3.25 7.07 -35.44
C SER A 114 -3.69 5.62 -35.20
N GLY A 115 -2.87 4.81 -34.52
CA GLY A 115 -3.19 3.41 -34.18
C GLY A 115 -4.00 3.22 -32.89
N TYR A 116 -4.30 4.30 -32.15
CA TYR A 116 -5.07 4.23 -30.91
C TYR A 116 -6.59 4.35 -31.17
N ASP A 117 -7.39 3.98 -30.17
CA ASP A 117 -8.83 4.18 -30.20
C ASP A 117 -9.17 5.68 -30.06
N ILE A 118 -9.56 6.30 -31.17
CA ILE A 118 -9.93 7.72 -31.29
C ILE A 118 -11.44 7.83 -31.50
N LEU A 119 -12.09 8.67 -30.69
CA LEU A 119 -13.50 9.01 -30.87
C LEU A 119 -13.62 10.22 -31.80
N PHE A 120 -14.17 10.01 -33.00
CA PHE A 120 -14.34 11.08 -33.97
C PHE A 120 -15.62 11.88 -33.76
N TRP A 121 -15.57 13.20 -33.99
CA TRP A 121 -16.73 14.10 -33.92
C TRP A 121 -17.00 14.79 -35.26
N HIS A 122 -18.27 15.15 -35.47
CA HIS A 122 -18.75 15.95 -36.59
C HIS A 122 -19.64 17.08 -36.06
N GLN A 123 -19.58 18.27 -36.68
CA GLN A 123 -20.28 19.48 -36.23
C GLN A 123 -21.81 19.31 -36.17
N ASP A 124 -22.38 18.48 -37.03
CA ASP A 124 -23.83 18.24 -37.09
C ASP A 124 -24.29 17.14 -36.13
N ASN A 125 -23.36 16.36 -35.57
CA ASN A 125 -23.65 15.16 -34.76
C ASN A 125 -23.07 15.26 -33.33
N LEU A 126 -22.98 16.46 -32.76
CA LEU A 126 -22.38 16.66 -31.43
C LEU A 126 -23.12 15.93 -30.31
N ASN A 127 -24.42 15.70 -30.44
CA ASN A 127 -25.20 14.91 -29.46
C ASN A 127 -24.78 13.43 -29.45
N GLU A 128 -24.53 12.86 -30.62
CA GLU A 128 -24.05 11.47 -30.75
C GLU A 128 -22.63 11.35 -30.19
N PHE A 129 -21.75 12.29 -30.57
CA PHE A 129 -20.39 12.36 -30.03
C PHE A 129 -20.39 12.48 -28.50
N ARG A 130 -21.23 13.36 -27.94
CA ARG A 130 -21.39 13.52 -26.49
C ARG A 130 -21.84 12.20 -25.84
N SER A 131 -22.86 11.54 -26.39
CA SER A 131 -23.37 10.27 -25.86
C SER A 131 -22.31 9.17 -25.85
N GLU A 132 -21.54 9.03 -26.95
CA GLU A 132 -20.43 8.08 -27.01
C GLU A 132 -19.27 8.44 -26.09
N LEU A 133 -18.96 9.74 -25.96
CA LEU A 133 -17.97 10.22 -25.01
C LEU A 133 -18.38 9.90 -23.57
N GLU A 134 -19.65 10.13 -23.19
CA GLU A 134 -20.19 9.76 -21.88
C GLU A 134 -20.06 8.24 -21.62
N LYS A 135 -20.38 7.40 -22.61
CA LYS A 135 -20.19 5.93 -22.48
C LYS A 135 -18.72 5.56 -22.25
N ARG A 136 -17.81 6.16 -23.01
CA ARG A 136 -16.36 5.92 -22.85
C ARG A 136 -15.87 6.41 -21.49
N ILE A 137 -16.28 7.60 -21.05
CA ILE A 137 -15.96 8.13 -19.72
C ILE A 137 -16.44 7.16 -18.64
N ARG A 138 -17.70 6.72 -18.67
CA ARG A 138 -18.24 5.76 -17.68
C ARG A 138 -17.50 4.43 -17.69
N ARG A 139 -17.16 3.91 -18.87
CA ARG A 139 -16.35 2.69 -19.00
C ARG A 139 -14.97 2.87 -18.39
N ARG A 140 -14.30 4.00 -18.66
CA ARG A 140 -12.99 4.33 -18.06
C ARG A 140 -13.12 4.52 -16.55
N GLN A 141 -14.10 5.28 -16.07
CA GLN A 141 -14.41 5.40 -14.65
C GLN A 141 -14.73 4.06 -13.99
N ALA A 142 -15.32 3.07 -14.67
CA ALA A 142 -15.53 1.73 -14.11
C ALA A 142 -14.23 0.92 -14.03
N ILE A 143 -13.31 1.11 -14.99
CA ILE A 143 -11.97 0.49 -14.98
C ILE A 143 -11.05 1.14 -13.94
N LEU A 144 -11.18 2.46 -13.77
CA LEU A 144 -10.36 3.31 -12.91
C LEU A 144 -10.96 3.49 -11.52
N ALA A 145 -12.27 3.25 -11.38
CA ALA A 145 -12.89 3.13 -10.08
C ALA A 145 -12.05 2.11 -9.34
N PRO A 146 -11.60 2.42 -8.11
CA PRO A 146 -11.16 1.35 -7.24
C PRO A 146 -12.30 0.35 -7.29
N THR A 147 -12.02 -0.89 -7.70
CA THR A 147 -12.99 -1.99 -7.64
C THR A 147 -13.74 -1.75 -6.34
N SER A 148 -15.06 -1.60 -6.40
CA SER A 148 -15.86 -1.51 -5.18
C SER A 148 -15.66 -2.84 -4.49
N VAL A 149 -14.60 -2.89 -3.70
CA VAL A 149 -14.30 -3.90 -2.74
C VAL A 149 -15.43 -3.71 -1.75
N SER A 150 -16.57 -4.37 -2.02
CA SER A 150 -17.38 -4.96 -0.95
C SER A 150 -16.36 -5.44 0.05
N PRO A 151 -16.28 -4.91 1.29
CA PRO A 151 -15.07 -4.93 2.10
C PRO A 151 -14.54 -6.36 2.05
N LEU A 152 -13.53 -6.58 1.19
CA LEU A 152 -12.78 -7.81 1.19
C LEU A 152 -12.31 -7.79 2.63
N ARG A 153 -12.75 -8.77 3.41
CA ARG A 153 -12.21 -8.93 4.74
C ARG A 153 -10.70 -8.99 4.52
N VAL A 154 -10.03 -7.86 4.77
CA VAL A 154 -8.58 -7.70 4.62
C VAL A 154 -7.92 -8.81 5.44
N TRP A 155 -8.54 -9.06 6.59
CA TRP A 155 -8.26 -10.10 7.57
C TRP A 155 -9.19 -11.30 7.41
N ASP A 156 -8.63 -12.48 7.17
CA ASP A 156 -9.34 -13.74 7.36
C ASP A 156 -9.40 -14.04 8.88
N ASN A 157 -10.38 -13.45 9.57
CA ASN A 157 -10.48 -13.52 11.03
C ASN A 157 -10.62 -14.96 11.54
N ASP A 158 -11.29 -15.84 10.81
CA ASP A 158 -11.45 -17.24 11.21
C ASP A 158 -10.09 -17.95 11.19
N TRP A 159 -9.28 -17.69 10.16
CA TRP A 159 -7.91 -18.19 10.08
C TRP A 159 -7.00 -17.61 11.18
N ILE A 160 -7.05 -16.29 11.42
CA ILE A 160 -6.27 -15.62 12.47
C ILE A 160 -6.61 -16.21 13.84
N GLU A 161 -7.90 -16.36 14.17
CA GLU A 161 -8.33 -16.88 15.47
C GLU A 161 -7.94 -18.34 15.69
N VAL A 162 -7.93 -19.18 14.64
CA VAL A 162 -7.41 -20.56 14.73
C VAL A 162 -5.92 -20.56 15.09
N HIS A 163 -5.12 -19.73 14.42
CA HIS A 163 -3.69 -19.63 14.66
C HIS A 163 -3.39 -19.02 16.03
N ARG A 164 -4.12 -17.98 16.43
CA ARG A 164 -4.03 -17.35 17.74
C ARG A 164 -4.38 -18.30 18.87
N ALA A 165 -5.50 -19.01 18.80
CA ALA A 165 -5.90 -19.94 19.85
C ALA A 165 -4.83 -21.02 20.09
N LYS A 166 -4.25 -21.56 19.00
CA LYS A 166 -3.14 -22.51 19.09
C LYS A 166 -1.89 -21.88 19.72
N ALA A 167 -1.49 -20.70 19.23
CA ALA A 167 -0.28 -20.03 19.69
C ALA A 167 -0.36 -19.60 21.16
N ILE A 168 -1.48 -19.04 21.59
CA ILE A 168 -1.74 -18.67 23.00
C ILE A 168 -1.70 -19.91 23.90
N SER A 169 -2.32 -21.01 23.48
CA SER A 169 -2.28 -22.26 24.26
C SER A 169 -0.85 -22.79 24.43
N GLY A 170 -0.04 -22.77 23.36
CA GLY A 170 1.36 -23.17 23.41
C GLY A 170 2.21 -22.23 24.29
N LEU A 171 2.01 -20.92 24.17
CA LEU A 171 2.69 -19.92 24.98
C LEU A 171 2.38 -20.08 26.48
N GLN A 172 1.11 -20.23 26.84
CA GLN A 172 0.69 -20.46 28.24
C GLN A 172 1.32 -21.73 28.81
N ALA A 173 1.40 -22.80 28.02
CA ALA A 173 2.04 -24.06 28.43
C ALA A 173 3.55 -23.90 28.66
N VAL A 174 4.25 -23.12 27.84
CA VAL A 174 5.69 -22.86 27.99
C VAL A 174 5.99 -21.95 29.17
N GLN A 175 5.25 -20.84 29.32
CA GLN A 175 5.51 -19.86 30.37
C GLN A 175 4.89 -20.22 31.72
N LYS A 176 3.97 -21.19 31.76
CA LYS A 176 3.25 -21.64 32.97
C LYS A 176 2.49 -20.49 33.66
N THR A 177 1.88 -19.61 32.87
CA THR A 177 1.03 -18.50 33.32
C THR A 177 -0.21 -18.41 32.44
N ALA A 178 -1.32 -17.96 33.01
CA ALA A 178 -2.56 -17.75 32.26
C ALA A 178 -2.52 -16.49 31.39
N ASN A 179 -1.70 -15.50 31.77
CA ASN A 179 -1.61 -14.20 31.09
C ASN A 179 -0.16 -13.91 30.65
N PRO A 180 0.41 -14.71 29.73
CA PRO A 180 1.75 -14.46 29.21
C PRO A 180 1.78 -13.18 28.38
N GLY A 181 2.90 -12.45 28.40
CA GLY A 181 3.11 -11.34 27.48
C GLY A 181 3.38 -11.87 26.08
N PHE A 182 2.79 -11.22 25.07
CA PHE A 182 3.06 -11.58 23.68
C PHE A 182 3.08 -10.39 22.72
N LEU A 183 3.73 -10.62 21.58
CA LEU A 183 3.64 -9.82 20.38
C LEU A 183 3.01 -10.68 19.29
N GLU A 184 1.87 -10.23 18.77
CA GLU A 184 1.22 -10.81 17.60
C GLU A 184 1.38 -9.88 16.39
N ILE A 185 1.67 -10.46 15.23
CA ILE A 185 1.85 -9.75 13.96
C ILE A 185 1.11 -10.50 12.87
N THR A 186 0.33 -9.78 12.07
CA THR A 186 -0.33 -10.32 10.88
C THR A 186 -0.05 -9.44 9.67
N PHE A 187 0.30 -10.05 8.54
CA PHE A 187 0.41 -9.37 7.25
C PHE A 187 -0.57 -9.96 6.24
N THR A 188 -1.15 -9.11 5.41
CA THR A 188 -2.09 -9.51 4.35
C THR A 188 -1.98 -8.55 3.17
N LEU A 189 -1.99 -9.09 1.95
CA LEU A 189 -1.93 -8.29 0.73
C LEU A 189 -3.32 -7.73 0.39
N SER A 190 -3.38 -6.45 0.02
CA SER A 190 -4.57 -5.85 -0.57
C SER A 190 -4.72 -6.30 -2.03
N GLY A 191 -5.95 -6.63 -2.43
CA GLY A 191 -6.27 -7.01 -3.80
C GLY A 191 -6.02 -8.49 -4.07
N ASP A 192 -5.51 -8.80 -5.28
CA ASP A 192 -5.31 -10.17 -5.73
C ASP A 192 -4.16 -10.82 -4.96
N LYS A 193 -4.47 -11.92 -4.28
CA LYS A 193 -3.49 -12.73 -3.54
C LYS A 193 -2.90 -13.80 -4.46
N PRO A 194 -1.58 -14.07 -4.40
CA PRO A 194 -0.96 -15.10 -5.20
C PRO A 194 -1.45 -16.50 -4.78
N THR A 195 -1.02 -17.54 -5.50
CA THR A 195 -1.15 -18.93 -5.04
C THR A 195 0.20 -19.60 -5.17
N LEU A 196 0.95 -19.61 -4.07
CA LEU A 196 2.33 -20.03 -4.00
C LEU A 196 2.44 -21.51 -3.58
N VAL A 197 3.58 -22.11 -3.87
CA VAL A 197 3.93 -23.47 -3.43
C VAL A 197 4.80 -23.41 -2.18
N GLN A 198 4.71 -24.42 -1.32
CA GLN A 198 5.29 -24.42 0.03
C GLN A 198 6.83 -24.29 0.02
N THR A 199 7.51 -24.80 -1.00
CA THR A 199 8.96 -24.65 -1.14
C THR A 199 9.37 -23.20 -1.35
N VAL A 200 8.65 -22.46 -2.20
CA VAL A 200 8.84 -21.02 -2.42
C VAL A 200 8.57 -20.24 -1.13
N LEU A 201 7.51 -20.60 -0.39
CA LEU A 201 7.21 -19.98 0.91
C LEU A 201 8.36 -20.18 1.91
N LEU A 202 8.90 -21.40 1.99
CA LEU A 202 9.96 -21.75 2.93
C LEU A 202 11.26 -21.01 2.61
N GLU A 203 11.64 -20.95 1.34
CA GLU A 203 12.83 -20.21 0.87
C GLU A 203 12.69 -18.72 1.16
N ALA A 204 11.54 -18.12 0.81
CA ALA A 204 11.29 -16.70 1.06
C ALA A 204 11.28 -16.36 2.55
N ALA A 205 10.63 -17.17 3.40
CA ALA A 205 10.64 -16.98 4.85
C ALA A 205 12.07 -17.09 5.42
N LYS A 206 12.87 -18.04 4.91
CA LYS A 206 14.26 -18.22 5.35
C LYS A 206 15.13 -17.01 5.00
N ASP A 207 14.99 -16.48 3.78
CA ASP A 207 15.76 -15.34 3.27
C ASP A 207 15.33 -14.00 3.83
N ALA A 208 14.08 -13.88 4.31
CA ALA A 208 13.54 -12.65 4.88
C ALA A 208 14.04 -12.35 6.30
N GLN A 209 14.55 -13.35 7.03
CA GLN A 209 15.00 -13.22 8.41
C GLN A 209 16.04 -12.09 8.60
N ILE A 210 15.89 -11.33 9.68
CA ILE A 210 16.80 -10.27 10.09
C ILE A 210 17.45 -10.66 11.41
N LYS A 211 18.78 -10.80 11.41
CA LYS A 211 19.53 -11.41 12.52
C LYS A 211 20.24 -10.39 13.40
N THR A 212 19.59 -9.25 13.64
CA THR A 212 20.17 -8.15 14.43
C THR A 212 19.85 -8.27 15.92
N PHE A 213 18.63 -8.71 16.29
CA PHE A 213 18.19 -8.78 17.69
C PHE A 213 17.48 -10.10 18.00
N GLY A 214 17.99 -10.84 18.98
CA GLY A 214 17.33 -12.04 19.52
C GLY A 214 17.00 -13.08 18.45
N TRP A 215 15.85 -13.74 18.60
CA TRP A 215 15.28 -14.59 17.55
C TRP A 215 14.58 -13.75 16.49
N PRO A 216 14.90 -13.97 15.19
CA PRO A 216 14.27 -13.23 14.11
C PRO A 216 12.75 -13.32 14.11
N ILE A 217 12.07 -12.27 13.65
CA ILE A 217 10.68 -12.37 13.19
C ILE A 217 10.60 -13.50 12.15
N GLY A 218 9.66 -14.43 12.33
CA GLY A 218 9.47 -15.57 11.42
C GLY A 218 10.66 -16.53 11.35
N VAL A 219 11.38 -16.75 12.47
CA VAL A 219 12.60 -17.58 12.49
C VAL A 219 12.40 -18.97 11.88
N VAL A 220 13.31 -19.37 11.00
CA VAL A 220 13.30 -20.68 10.31
C VAL A 220 14.44 -21.55 10.87
N LEU A 221 14.10 -22.59 11.62
CA LEU A 221 15.04 -23.55 12.21
C LEU A 221 15.03 -24.89 11.46
N ASP A 222 15.74 -24.98 10.34
CA ASP A 222 15.78 -26.17 9.48
C ASP A 222 16.67 -27.32 9.98
N THR A 223 17.55 -27.04 10.96
CA THR A 223 18.52 -28.02 11.49
C THR A 223 17.98 -28.90 12.62
N ARG A 224 16.86 -28.52 13.25
CA ARG A 224 16.23 -29.29 14.33
C ARG A 224 14.86 -29.79 13.90
N ASP A 225 14.68 -31.11 13.83
CA ASP A 225 13.42 -31.70 13.35
C ASP A 225 12.20 -31.26 14.18
N GLU A 226 12.40 -31.02 15.48
CA GLU A 226 11.36 -30.54 16.41
C GLU A 226 10.82 -29.13 16.09
N TYR A 227 11.64 -28.26 15.49
CA TYR A 227 11.33 -26.84 15.30
C TYR A 227 11.24 -26.41 13.83
N ARG A 228 11.58 -27.31 12.91
CA ARG A 228 11.54 -26.98 11.48
C ARG A 228 10.11 -26.70 11.02
N PRO A 229 9.93 -25.77 10.06
CA PRO A 229 8.63 -25.55 9.45
C PRO A 229 8.09 -26.83 8.81
N ARG A 230 6.78 -27.04 8.96
CA ARG A 230 6.06 -28.17 8.40
C ARG A 230 5.10 -27.67 7.31
N PRO A 231 5.05 -28.33 6.14
CA PRO A 231 4.07 -27.98 5.11
C PRO A 231 2.66 -28.41 5.54
N THR A 232 1.66 -27.64 5.14
CA THR A 232 0.24 -27.93 5.26
C THR A 232 -0.44 -27.78 3.90
N SER A 233 -1.72 -28.14 3.80
CA SER A 233 -2.51 -27.88 2.58
C SER A 233 -2.67 -26.38 2.27
N ASP A 234 -2.60 -25.54 3.31
CA ASP A 234 -2.84 -24.10 3.25
C ASP A 234 -1.55 -23.27 3.19
N GLY A 235 -0.38 -23.86 3.50
CA GLY A 235 0.89 -23.14 3.50
C GLY A 235 2.01 -23.88 4.25
N ILE A 236 2.74 -23.15 5.09
CA ILE A 236 3.75 -23.68 6.01
C ILE A 236 3.52 -23.11 7.41
N VAL A 237 3.86 -23.89 8.43
CA VAL A 237 3.71 -23.48 9.84
C VAL A 237 4.92 -23.93 10.64
N ALA A 238 5.35 -23.13 11.62
CA ALA A 238 6.36 -23.52 12.59
C ALA A 238 5.89 -23.17 14.01
N GLU A 239 6.22 -24.05 14.94
CA GLU A 239 5.97 -23.88 16.37
C GLU A 239 7.24 -24.24 17.13
N ILE A 240 7.76 -23.30 17.88
CA ILE A 240 9.06 -23.39 18.53
C ILE A 240 8.85 -23.12 20.02
N ALA A 241 8.80 -24.20 20.79
CA ALA A 241 8.53 -24.17 22.21
C ALA A 241 9.78 -24.56 23.01
N VAL A 242 10.52 -23.57 23.52
CA VAL A 242 11.75 -23.78 24.30
C VAL A 242 11.45 -23.64 25.79
N LYS A 243 11.08 -24.77 26.41
CA LYS A 243 10.65 -24.85 27.82
C LYS A 243 11.69 -24.30 28.80
N ASP A 244 12.97 -24.63 28.61
CA ASP A 244 14.04 -24.23 29.54
C ASP A 244 14.27 -22.73 29.59
N ARG A 245 13.93 -22.02 28.50
CA ARG A 245 14.09 -20.57 28.38
C ARG A 245 12.77 -19.80 28.46
N LYS A 246 11.65 -20.51 28.70
CA LYS A 246 10.29 -19.94 28.66
C LYS A 246 10.00 -19.11 27.40
N SER A 247 10.61 -19.49 26.27
CA SER A 247 10.51 -18.79 24.99
C SER A 247 9.62 -19.60 24.05
N TYR A 248 8.73 -18.89 23.37
CA TYR A 248 7.76 -19.48 22.46
C TYR A 248 7.58 -18.60 21.23
N ASP A 249 7.66 -19.23 20.07
CA ASP A 249 7.46 -18.60 18.78
C ASP A 249 6.57 -19.49 17.92
N TYR A 250 5.51 -18.91 17.38
CA TYR A 250 4.61 -19.57 16.46
C TYR A 250 4.39 -18.69 15.25
N TRP A 251 4.51 -19.24 14.04
CA TRP A 251 4.18 -18.51 12.83
C TRP A 251 3.63 -19.42 11.74
N SER A 252 2.84 -18.83 10.85
CA SER A 252 2.22 -19.48 9.70
C SER A 252 2.30 -18.56 8.49
N LEU A 253 2.61 -19.13 7.32
CA LEU A 253 2.63 -18.42 6.06
C LEU A 253 1.78 -19.21 5.06
N ARG A 254 0.65 -18.62 4.64
CA ARG A 254 -0.28 -19.23 3.70
C ARG A 254 0.22 -19.15 2.26
N ARG A 255 -0.31 -20.02 1.41
CA ARG A 255 -0.09 -19.99 -0.04
C ARG A 255 -0.59 -18.70 -0.70
N ASN A 256 -1.52 -17.99 -0.06
CA ASN A 256 -2.00 -16.69 -0.53
C ASN A 256 -1.12 -15.51 -0.05
N GLY A 257 -0.04 -15.77 0.67
CA GLY A 257 0.86 -14.74 1.20
C GLY A 257 0.44 -14.16 2.55
N ASP A 258 -0.69 -14.57 3.13
CA ASP A 258 -1.04 -14.13 4.49
C ASP A 258 -0.07 -14.74 5.49
N PHE A 259 0.44 -13.88 6.37
CA PHE A 259 1.41 -14.24 7.38
C PHE A 259 0.84 -13.96 8.77
N TYR A 260 1.02 -14.91 9.68
CA TYR A 260 0.66 -14.79 11.09
C TYR A 260 1.88 -15.15 11.94
N LEU A 261 2.11 -14.40 13.00
CA LEU A 261 3.12 -14.68 14.01
C LEU A 261 2.62 -14.30 15.39
N LEU A 262 2.96 -15.12 16.39
CA LEU A 262 2.85 -14.80 17.81
C LEU A 262 4.11 -15.24 18.52
N GLN A 263 4.72 -14.34 19.29
CA GLN A 263 5.97 -14.56 20.02
C GLN A 263 5.83 -14.13 21.47
N SER A 264 6.48 -14.87 22.38
CA SER A 264 6.67 -14.44 23.76
C SER A 264 7.46 -13.13 23.84
N LEU A 265 7.12 -12.26 24.79
CA LEU A 265 7.95 -11.08 25.05
C LEU A 265 9.34 -11.47 25.55
N PHE A 266 10.37 -10.81 25.01
CA PHE A 266 11.76 -10.97 25.44
C PHE A 266 11.93 -10.69 26.95
N GLU A 267 11.17 -9.73 27.46
CA GLU A 267 11.16 -9.32 28.87
C GLU A 267 10.69 -10.43 29.82
N ASP A 268 9.80 -11.31 29.37
CA ASP A 268 9.28 -12.40 30.18
C ASP A 268 10.30 -13.52 30.39
N MET A 269 11.29 -13.62 29.51
CA MET A 269 12.44 -14.50 29.70
C MET A 269 13.29 -14.07 30.91
N GLN A 270 13.22 -12.79 31.28
CA GLN A 270 13.94 -12.21 32.43
C GLN A 270 13.07 -12.11 33.69
N GLY A 271 11.75 -12.30 33.58
CA GLY A 271 10.82 -12.32 34.71
C GLY A 271 10.63 -10.96 35.39
N THR A 272 10.85 -9.85 34.70
CA THR A 272 10.86 -8.50 35.30
C THR A 272 9.48 -7.86 35.43
N GLY A 273 8.45 -8.39 34.75
CA GLY A 273 7.14 -7.73 34.64
C GLY A 273 7.19 -6.40 33.87
N GLN A 274 8.32 -6.10 33.24
CA GLN A 274 8.53 -4.87 32.49
C GLN A 274 8.19 -5.08 31.01
N ILE A 275 8.04 -3.96 30.30
CA ILE A 275 8.03 -3.91 28.84
C ILE A 275 8.96 -2.80 28.38
N TYR A 276 9.86 -3.11 27.44
CA TYR A 276 10.91 -2.19 27.04
C TYR A 276 10.52 -1.44 25.78
N PHE A 277 10.36 -0.11 25.87
CA PHE A 277 9.91 0.70 24.74
C PHE A 277 10.89 0.64 23.56
N ASN A 278 12.20 0.63 23.82
CA ASN A 278 13.23 0.51 22.79
C ASN A 278 13.18 -0.87 22.11
N THR A 279 12.95 -1.94 22.88
CA THR A 279 12.71 -3.28 22.31
C THR A 279 11.46 -3.30 21.43
N ARG A 280 10.37 -2.61 21.80
CA ARG A 280 9.17 -2.52 20.95
C ARG A 280 9.43 -1.79 19.63
N ILE A 281 10.18 -0.69 19.68
CA ILE A 281 10.62 0.03 18.45
C ILE A 281 11.50 -0.89 17.59
N VAL A 282 12.46 -1.59 18.18
CA VAL A 282 13.33 -2.55 17.48
C VAL A 282 12.52 -3.67 16.83
N ARG A 283 11.59 -4.31 17.55
CA ARG A 283 10.77 -5.42 17.01
C ARG A 283 9.84 -4.97 15.90
N MET A 284 9.27 -3.75 15.98
CA MET A 284 8.48 -3.22 14.87
C MET A 284 9.33 -2.87 13.65
N THR A 285 10.53 -2.32 13.86
CA THR A 285 11.48 -2.09 12.76
C THR A 285 11.80 -3.39 12.04
N GLU A 286 12.11 -4.44 12.81
CA GLU A 286 12.40 -5.77 12.29
C GLU A 286 11.21 -6.38 11.55
N ALA A 287 10.00 -6.26 12.09
CA ALA A 287 8.79 -6.79 11.46
C ALA A 287 8.50 -6.15 10.10
N LEU A 288 8.66 -4.82 9.99
CA LEU A 288 8.47 -4.10 8.73
C LEU A 288 9.53 -4.49 7.69
N LEU A 289 10.79 -4.55 8.07
CA LEU A 289 11.87 -4.97 7.17
C LEU A 289 11.72 -6.44 6.75
N TYR A 290 11.32 -7.32 7.68
CA TYR A 290 11.01 -8.73 7.37
C TYR A 290 9.84 -8.82 6.38
N CYS A 291 8.76 -8.06 6.60
CA CYS A 291 7.63 -7.96 5.69
C CYS A 291 8.07 -7.52 4.28
N ALA A 292 8.88 -6.47 4.17
CA ALA A 292 9.38 -5.97 2.90
C ALA A 292 10.21 -7.02 2.15
N ARG A 293 11.15 -7.67 2.84
CA ARG A 293 11.98 -8.74 2.28
C ARG A 293 11.16 -9.96 1.88
N LEU A 294 10.24 -10.41 2.74
CA LEU A 294 9.40 -11.57 2.48
C LEU A 294 8.60 -11.38 1.18
N TYR A 295 7.84 -10.29 1.08
CA TYR A 295 7.00 -10.08 -0.10
C TYR A 295 7.80 -9.75 -1.36
N SER A 296 8.96 -9.09 -1.24
CA SER A 296 9.90 -8.96 -2.36
C SER A 296 10.39 -10.32 -2.87
N ARG A 297 10.77 -11.24 -1.96
CA ARG A 297 11.20 -12.60 -2.31
C ARG A 297 10.09 -13.46 -2.90
N LEU A 298 8.85 -13.21 -2.50
CA LEU A 298 7.65 -13.85 -3.08
C LEU A 298 7.26 -13.27 -4.45
N GLY A 299 7.97 -12.25 -4.95
CA GLY A 299 7.72 -11.65 -6.26
C GLY A 299 6.49 -10.74 -6.29
N ILE A 300 6.06 -10.21 -5.13
CA ILE A 300 4.94 -9.27 -5.05
C ILE A 300 5.37 -7.92 -5.65
N GLN A 301 4.46 -7.28 -6.40
CA GLN A 301 4.72 -5.99 -7.02
C GLN A 301 4.96 -4.92 -5.95
N SER A 302 5.93 -4.04 -6.19
CA SER A 302 6.30 -3.01 -5.23
C SER A 302 5.18 -2.00 -4.95
N THR A 303 4.21 -1.87 -5.85
CA THR A 303 3.03 -1.01 -5.70
C THR A 303 1.90 -1.68 -4.92
N THR A 304 1.95 -3.00 -4.69
CA THR A 304 0.94 -3.72 -3.91
C THR A 304 0.92 -3.20 -2.48
N VAL A 305 -0.27 -2.87 -1.98
CA VAL A 305 -0.46 -2.45 -0.59
C VAL A 305 -0.45 -3.68 0.30
N VAL A 306 0.34 -3.63 1.37
CA VAL A 306 0.35 -4.61 2.45
C VAL A 306 -0.32 -3.99 3.66
N ASN A 307 -1.26 -4.71 4.26
CA ASN A 307 -1.85 -4.35 5.54
C ASN A 307 -1.13 -5.12 6.64
N ILE A 308 -0.78 -4.41 7.70
CA ILE A 308 0.01 -4.92 8.81
C ILE A 308 -0.74 -4.60 10.08
N HIS A 309 -1.10 -5.64 10.82
CA HIS A 309 -1.78 -5.54 12.11
C HIS A 309 -0.89 -6.13 13.19
N VAL A 310 -0.80 -5.43 14.31
CA VAL A 310 0.07 -5.78 15.43
C VAL A 310 -0.71 -5.65 16.72
N ILE A 311 -0.60 -6.67 17.58
CA ILE A 311 -1.13 -6.66 18.94
C ILE A 311 -0.02 -6.92 19.93
N HIS A 312 0.09 -6.03 20.92
CA HIS A 312 0.85 -6.28 22.13
C HIS A 312 -0.11 -6.73 23.21
N GLY A 313 0.09 -7.92 23.78
CA GLY A 313 -0.84 -8.50 24.75
C GLY A 313 -0.19 -9.00 26.03
N GLY A 314 -1.03 -9.33 27.02
CA GLY A 314 -0.59 -9.67 28.37
C GLY A 314 0.00 -8.47 29.12
N LEU A 315 -0.59 -7.28 28.92
CA LEU A 315 -0.03 -6.00 29.38
C LEU A 315 -0.46 -5.57 30.78
N THR A 316 -1.52 -6.16 31.33
CA THR A 316 -2.08 -5.77 32.63
C THR A 316 -1.01 -5.78 33.73
N GLU A 317 -0.91 -4.69 34.49
CA GLU A 317 0.06 -4.48 35.58
C GLU A 317 1.54 -4.41 35.15
N ARG A 318 1.83 -4.36 33.84
CA ARG A 318 3.20 -4.12 33.38
C ARG A 318 3.61 -2.67 33.58
N VAL A 319 4.91 -2.48 33.71
CA VAL A 319 5.54 -1.15 33.79
C VAL A 319 6.49 -0.97 32.60
N LEU A 320 6.37 0.17 31.92
CA LEU A 320 7.26 0.53 30.84
C LEU A 320 8.66 0.84 31.39
N SER A 321 9.68 0.41 30.67
CA SER A 321 11.09 0.67 31.01
C SER A 321 11.96 0.72 29.75
N SER A 322 13.27 0.81 29.91
CA SER A 322 14.26 0.75 28.82
C SER A 322 15.16 -0.47 29.00
N ALA A 323 15.41 -1.23 27.93
CA ALA A 323 16.46 -2.23 27.97
C ALA A 323 17.82 -1.56 28.20
N GLY A 324 18.68 -2.20 29.00
CA GLY A 324 20.06 -1.75 29.23
C GLY A 324 20.28 -0.62 30.25
N GLY A 325 19.22 -0.10 30.90
CA GLY A 325 19.36 0.87 32.01
C GLY A 325 19.95 2.24 31.63
N LEU A 326 20.25 2.49 30.35
CA LEU A 326 20.85 3.75 29.87
C LEU A 326 19.86 4.92 29.83
N ARG A 327 18.58 4.65 30.05
CA ARG A 327 17.48 5.63 30.01
C ARG A 327 16.54 5.35 31.18
N ASP A 328 16.95 5.80 32.36
CA ASP A 328 16.10 5.73 33.54
C ASP A 328 14.82 6.52 33.31
N LEU A 329 13.68 5.83 33.30
CA LEU A 329 12.38 6.48 33.33
C LEU A 329 12.15 6.96 34.76
N HIS A 330 11.99 8.27 34.95
CA HIS A 330 11.79 8.88 36.26
C HIS A 330 10.42 8.56 36.89
N TRP A 331 9.50 7.96 36.11
CA TRP A 331 8.13 7.67 36.51
C TRP A 331 7.78 6.20 36.25
N ASN A 332 6.91 5.64 37.10
CA ASN A 332 6.32 4.32 36.85
C ASN A 332 5.19 4.47 35.84
N TYR A 333 5.50 4.37 34.56
CA TYR A 333 4.50 4.33 33.50
C TYR A 333 3.86 2.93 33.50
N SER A 334 2.60 2.84 33.91
CA SER A 334 1.87 1.57 34.05
C SER A 334 0.63 1.54 33.16
N THR A 335 0.08 0.34 32.92
CA THR A 335 -1.15 0.20 32.13
C THR A 335 -2.14 -0.78 32.75
N MET A 336 -3.42 -0.51 32.53
CA MET A 336 -4.53 -1.41 32.86
C MET A 336 -5.04 -2.18 31.62
N GLU A 337 -4.59 -1.79 30.43
CA GLU A 337 -4.98 -2.47 29.20
C GLU A 337 -4.47 -3.92 29.20
N LYS A 338 -5.26 -4.81 28.61
CA LYS A 338 -4.85 -6.22 28.42
C LYS A 338 -4.03 -6.37 27.15
N GLU A 339 -4.49 -5.70 26.09
CA GLU A 339 -3.96 -5.78 24.75
C GLU A 339 -4.10 -4.43 24.06
N VAL A 340 -3.15 -4.09 23.20
CA VAL A 340 -3.19 -2.87 22.38
C VAL A 340 -2.99 -3.23 20.91
N PRO A 341 -4.04 -3.11 20.08
CA PRO A 341 -3.93 -3.28 18.63
C PRO A 341 -3.42 -2.00 17.95
N SER A 342 -2.76 -2.20 16.82
CA SER A 342 -2.33 -1.14 15.90
C SER A 342 -2.32 -1.68 14.48
N GLU A 343 -2.64 -0.83 13.50
CA GLU A 343 -2.73 -1.23 12.10
C GLU A 343 -2.15 -0.13 11.20
N ILE A 344 -1.48 -0.54 10.13
CA ILE A 344 -1.10 0.32 9.02
C ILE A 344 -1.38 -0.38 7.69
N ALA A 345 -1.53 0.41 6.63
CA ALA A 345 -1.52 -0.07 5.26
C ALA A 345 -0.54 0.80 4.44
N ALA A 346 0.39 0.16 3.74
CA ALA A 346 1.38 0.86 2.92
C ALA A 346 1.73 0.06 1.65
N PRO A 347 1.99 0.72 0.51
CA PRO A 347 2.64 0.06 -0.63
C PRO A 347 3.95 -0.59 -0.20
N LEU A 348 4.26 -1.77 -0.73
CA LEU A 348 5.50 -2.50 -0.43
C LEU A 348 6.75 -1.62 -0.64
N SER A 349 6.76 -0.78 -1.69
CA SER A 349 7.84 0.16 -1.99
C SER A 349 8.05 1.26 -0.94
N ARG A 350 7.04 1.54 -0.11
CA ARG A 350 7.07 2.59 0.92
C ARG A 350 7.50 2.07 2.29
N ILE A 351 7.49 0.76 2.53
CA ILE A 351 7.79 0.18 3.85
C ILE A 351 9.20 0.58 4.32
N GLU A 352 10.21 0.48 3.44
CA GLU A 352 11.59 0.85 3.78
C GLU A 352 11.82 2.37 3.72
N SER A 353 11.24 3.08 2.75
CA SER A 353 11.45 4.53 2.60
C SER A 353 10.81 5.33 3.74
N ASP A 354 9.67 4.84 4.25
CA ASP A 354 8.87 5.50 5.29
C ASP A 354 9.00 4.74 6.63
N LEU A 355 10.09 4.00 6.84
CA LEU A 355 10.25 3.08 7.96
C LEU A 355 10.03 3.74 9.33
N VAL A 356 10.69 4.88 9.60
CA VAL A 356 10.57 5.59 10.89
C VAL A 356 9.11 6.00 11.20
N PRO A 357 8.39 6.72 10.33
CA PRO A 357 7.01 7.09 10.61
C PRO A 357 6.09 5.86 10.73
N LEU A 358 6.29 4.81 9.93
CA LEU A 358 5.49 3.58 10.04
C LEU A 358 5.71 2.86 11.38
N VAL A 359 6.97 2.75 11.83
CA VAL A 359 7.29 2.20 13.16
C VAL A 359 6.60 3.02 14.26
N LYS A 360 6.71 4.35 14.21
CA LYS A 360 6.04 5.24 15.17
C LYS A 360 4.53 4.98 15.20
N THR A 361 3.87 4.91 14.04
CA THR A 361 2.43 4.66 13.97
C THR A 361 2.03 3.35 14.64
N LEU A 362 2.83 2.29 14.49
CA LEU A 362 2.53 0.98 15.08
C LEU A 362 2.75 0.93 16.61
N VAL A 363 3.76 1.61 17.15
CA VAL A 363 4.06 1.54 18.60
C VAL A 363 3.47 2.68 19.42
N HIS A 364 3.09 3.80 18.80
CA HIS A 364 2.56 4.95 19.53
C HIS A 364 1.30 4.63 20.34
N PRO A 365 0.29 3.89 19.84
CA PRO A 365 -0.87 3.51 20.65
C PRO A 365 -0.49 2.72 21.91
N LEU A 366 0.51 1.84 21.81
CA LEU A 366 1.03 1.10 22.95
C LEU A 366 1.60 2.06 23.99
N PHE A 367 2.46 3.00 23.60
CA PHE A 367 3.12 3.89 24.54
C PHE A 367 2.14 4.85 25.23
N MET A 368 1.11 5.30 24.52
CA MET A 368 0.09 6.19 25.11
C MET A 368 -0.68 5.56 26.27
N VAL A 369 -0.92 4.25 26.25
CA VAL A 369 -1.63 3.56 27.34
C VAL A 369 -0.76 3.29 28.57
N PHE A 370 0.55 3.59 28.49
CA PHE A 370 1.47 3.62 29.62
C PHE A 370 1.62 5.07 30.09
N ASP A 371 0.57 5.60 30.73
CA ASP A 371 0.51 6.95 31.31
C ASP A 371 0.98 8.07 30.36
N PHE A 372 0.48 8.07 29.11
CA PHE A 372 0.79 9.07 28.08
C PHE A 372 2.29 9.20 27.75
N PHE A 373 3.04 8.11 27.89
CA PHE A 373 4.44 8.10 27.46
C PHE A 373 4.53 8.33 25.94
N ASP A 374 5.19 9.42 25.55
CA ASP A 374 5.35 9.80 24.15
C ASP A 374 6.84 10.08 23.84
N PRO A 375 7.57 9.09 23.27
CA PRO A 375 8.94 9.27 22.81
C PRO A 375 9.06 10.37 21.75
N SER A 376 10.15 11.14 21.78
CA SER A 376 10.40 12.16 20.75
C SER A 376 10.70 11.54 19.37
N ASP A 377 10.42 12.28 18.29
CA ASP A 377 10.72 11.85 16.91
C ASP A 377 12.19 11.52 16.67
N GLY A 378 13.09 12.26 17.34
CA GLY A 378 14.53 11.99 17.31
C GLY A 378 14.90 10.66 17.95
N LEU A 379 14.15 10.22 18.97
CA LEU A 379 14.34 8.93 19.63
C LEU A 379 13.95 7.76 18.72
N TYR A 380 12.77 7.84 18.08
CA TYR A 380 12.36 6.85 17.07
C TYR A 380 13.41 6.73 15.97
N SER A 381 13.79 7.87 15.37
CA SER A 381 14.78 7.91 14.29
C SER A 381 16.12 7.28 14.71
N ASN A 382 16.58 7.56 15.93
CA ASN A 382 17.84 7.02 16.45
C ASN A 382 17.79 5.49 16.59
N ILE A 383 16.76 4.93 17.25
CA ILE A 383 16.66 3.49 17.49
C ILE A 383 16.48 2.73 16.17
N VAL A 384 15.59 3.21 15.29
CA VAL A 384 15.32 2.61 13.98
C VAL A 384 16.59 2.57 13.14
N ASN A 385 17.29 3.70 12.99
CA ASN A 385 18.50 3.77 12.18
C ASN A 385 19.65 2.94 12.76
N ASN A 386 19.82 2.93 14.09
CA ASN A 386 20.82 2.06 14.72
C ASN A 386 20.54 0.58 14.44
N PHE A 387 19.28 0.15 14.49
CA PHE A 387 18.91 -1.22 14.16
C PHE A 387 19.20 -1.57 12.70
N VAL A 388 18.88 -0.67 11.76
CA VAL A 388 19.20 -0.83 10.33
C VAL A 388 20.72 -0.95 10.11
N ASP A 389 21.52 -0.19 10.87
CA ASP A 389 22.99 -0.27 10.89
C ASP A 389 23.54 -1.53 11.58
N GLY A 390 22.68 -2.44 12.04
CA GLY A 390 23.07 -3.68 12.72
C GLY A 390 23.45 -3.51 14.20
N LYS A 391 23.09 -2.38 14.82
CA LYS A 391 23.34 -2.09 16.23
C LYS A 391 22.06 -2.26 17.05
N VAL A 392 22.16 -2.94 18.19
CA VAL A 392 21.05 -3.03 19.16
C VAL A 392 21.25 -1.96 20.23
N THR A 393 20.24 -1.12 20.46
CA THR A 393 20.26 -0.03 21.46
C THR A 393 19.17 -0.12 22.49
#